data_AF-A0A948JP15-F1
#
_entry.id   AF-A0A948JP15-F1
#
_cell.length_a   1.000
_cell.length_b   1.000
_cell.length_c   1.000
_cell.angle_alpha   90.00
_cell.angle_beta   90.00
_cell.angle_gamma   90.00
#
_symmetry.space_group_name_H-M   'P 1'
#
loop_
_entity.id
_entity.type
_entity.pdbx_description
1 polymer ?
#
loop_
_entity_poly.entity_id
_entity_poly.type
_entity_poly.pdbx_seq_one_letter_code
_entity_poly.pdbx_strand_id
1 'polypeptide(L)'
;MMDEEAREIEKALLELDRMFLRGKEGKIYHIMLDALDKSLITNTLIITFGNQIKAARLLGINRNTLRAKIKKLGISLSEVKR
;
A
#
# COMPACT_ATOMS: atom_id res chain seq x y z
N MET A 1 -6.94 -1.87 22.42
CA MET A 1 -5.96 -2.23 21.38
C MET A 1 -6.51 -1.98 19.98
N MET A 2 -7.49 -2.74 19.48
CA MET A 2 -8.09 -2.49 18.15
C MET A 2 -8.66 -1.06 18.00
N ASP A 3 -9.21 -0.50 19.07
CA ASP A 3 -9.77 0.86 19.07
C ASP A 3 -8.70 1.97 19.00
N GLU A 4 -7.49 1.73 19.51
CA GLU A 4 -6.41 2.72 19.49
C GLU A 4 -5.72 2.74 18.12
N GLU A 5 -5.48 1.56 17.53
CA GLU A 5 -4.94 1.43 16.18
C GLU A 5 -5.89 2.07 15.14
N ALA A 6 -7.21 1.86 15.29
CA ALA A 6 -8.21 2.47 14.43
C ALA A 6 -8.18 4.00 14.51
N ARG A 7 -8.05 4.58 15.72
CA ARG A 7 -7.93 6.04 15.91
C ARG A 7 -6.66 6.62 15.28
N GLU A 8 -5.52 5.93 15.40
CA GLU A 8 -4.28 6.38 14.77
C GLU A 8 -4.39 6.37 13.23
N ILE A 9 -5.04 5.35 12.67
CA ILE A 9 -5.34 5.31 11.23
C ILE A 9 -6.28 6.45 10.82
N GLU A 10 -7.36 6.67 11.57
CA GLU A 10 -8.32 7.75 11.31
C GLU A 10 -7.65 9.12 11.34
N LYS A 11 -6.79 9.36 12.33
CA LYS A 11 -6.01 10.60 12.45
C LYS A 11 -5.07 10.80 11.25
N ALA A 12 -4.37 9.75 10.82
CA ALA A 12 -3.49 9.81 9.65
C ALA A 12 -4.29 10.11 8.37
N LEU A 13 -5.48 9.53 8.21
CA LEU A 13 -6.36 9.82 7.07
C LEU A 13 -6.83 11.28 7.06
N LEU A 14 -7.23 11.83 8.21
CA LEU A 14 -7.61 13.25 8.34
C LEU A 14 -6.47 14.22 8.02
N GLU A 15 -5.22 13.85 8.32
CA GLU A 15 -4.05 14.63 7.91
C GLU A 15 -3.84 14.59 6.40
N LEU A 16 -3.95 13.42 5.77
CA LEU A 16 -3.83 13.28 4.32
C LEU A 16 -4.94 14.03 3.57
N ASP A 17 -6.19 13.96 4.05
CA ASP A 17 -7.32 14.69 3.48
C ASP A 17 -7.05 16.21 3.44
N ARG A 18 -6.50 16.76 4.52
CA ARG A 18 -6.13 18.18 4.58
C ARG A 18 -5.03 18.55 3.58
N MET A 19 -4.10 17.64 3.30
CA MET A 19 -3.03 17.84 2.31
C MET A 19 -3.57 17.78 0.88
N PHE A 20 -4.47 16.85 0.59
CA PHE A 20 -4.92 16.57 -0.78
C PHE A 20 -6.16 17.39 -1.21
N LEU A 21 -7.11 17.63 -0.32
CA LEU A 21 -8.37 18.34 -0.63
C LEU A 21 -8.18 19.85 -0.86
N ARG A 22 -7.00 20.40 -0.59
CA ARG A 22 -6.70 21.82 -0.81
C ARG A 22 -6.36 22.20 -2.26
N GLY A 23 -6.22 21.26 -3.19
CA GLY A 23 -5.79 21.67 -4.54
C GLY A 23 -5.74 20.63 -5.67
N LYS A 24 -6.39 19.46 -5.56
CA LYS A 24 -6.43 18.49 -6.68
C LYS A 24 -7.83 17.97 -6.96
N GLU A 25 -8.49 18.54 -7.96
CA GLU A 25 -9.77 18.01 -8.43
C GLU A 25 -9.60 16.65 -9.12
N GLY A 26 -10.40 15.66 -8.72
CA GLY A 26 -10.71 14.44 -9.49
C GLY A 26 -9.71 13.26 -9.44
N LYS A 27 -8.57 13.33 -8.75
CA LYS A 27 -7.58 12.22 -8.71
C LYS A 27 -7.11 11.77 -7.34
N ILE A 28 -7.57 12.42 -6.27
CA ILE A 28 -7.09 12.18 -4.90
C ILE A 28 -7.27 10.72 -4.49
N TYR A 29 -8.47 10.17 -4.70
CA TYR A 29 -8.79 8.78 -4.35
C TYR A 29 -7.78 7.78 -4.93
N HIS A 30 -7.49 7.88 -6.23
CA HIS A 30 -6.55 6.97 -6.87
C HIS A 30 -5.10 7.17 -6.41
N ILE A 31 -4.68 8.41 -6.14
CA ILE A 31 -3.36 8.72 -5.61
C ILE A 31 -3.17 8.11 -4.22
N MET A 32 -4.16 8.26 -3.34
CA MET A 32 -4.11 7.72 -1.98
C MET A 32 -4.13 6.19 -2.01
N LEU A 33 -4.97 5.59 -2.85
CA LEU A 33 -5.04 4.15 -2.98
C LEU A 33 -3.73 3.55 -3.51
N ASP A 34 -3.12 4.17 -4.52
CA ASP A 34 -1.84 3.71 -5.07
C ASP A 34 -0.69 3.89 -4.06
N ALA A 35 -0.70 4.96 -3.25
CA ALA A 35 0.28 5.16 -2.18
C ALA A 35 0.15 4.10 -1.07
N LEU A 36 -1.08 3.81 -0.64
CA LEU A 36 -1.39 2.77 0.34
C LEU A 36 -0.96 1.39 -0.18
N ASP A 37 -1.40 1.03 -1.39
CA ASP A 37 -1.04 -0.24 -2.03
C ASP A 37 0.48 -0.40 -2.13
N LYS A 38 1.20 0.67 -2.53
CA LYS A 38 2.66 0.62 -2.69
C LYS A 38 3.35 0.35 -1.36
N SER A 39 2.92 1.01 -0.28
CA SER A 39 3.45 0.80 1.07
C SER A 39 3.21 -0.63 1.55
N LEU A 40 1.95 -1.09 1.52
CA LEU A 40 1.57 -2.42 1.98
C LEU A 40 2.28 -3.53 1.21
N ILE A 41 2.29 -3.44 -0.13
CA ILE A 41 2.92 -4.44 -0.98
C ILE A 41 4.43 -4.48 -0.75
N THR A 42 5.09 -3.34 -0.68
CA THR A 42 6.55 -3.28 -0.48
C THR A 42 6.94 -3.90 0.86
N ASN A 43 6.29 -3.49 1.95
CA ASN A 43 6.58 -4.02 3.29
C ASN A 43 6.30 -5.52 3.40
N THR A 44 5.19 -5.98 2.82
CA THR A 44 4.84 -7.42 2.81
C THR A 44 5.87 -8.22 2.01
N LEU A 45 6.33 -7.69 0.87
CA LEU A 45 7.38 -8.34 0.09
C LEU A 45 8.70 -8.40 0.85
N ILE A 46 9.07 -7.36 1.61
CA ILE A 46 10.29 -7.36 2.46
C ILE A 46 10.20 -8.46 3.52
N ILE A 47 9.10 -8.50 4.28
CA ILE A 47 8.88 -9.48 5.36
C ILE A 47 8.84 -10.92 4.81
N THR A 48 8.43 -11.09 3.55
CA THR A 48 8.40 -12.39 2.87
C THR A 48 9.63 -12.68 2.00
N PHE A 49 10.68 -11.87 2.11
CA PHE A 49 11.95 -11.99 1.36
C PHE A 49 11.74 -12.08 -0.16
N GLY A 50 10.84 -11.25 -0.68
CA GLY A 50 10.47 -11.19 -2.09
C GLY A 50 9.61 -12.36 -2.59
N ASN A 51 9.14 -13.26 -1.72
CA ASN A 51 8.28 -14.37 -2.11
C ASN A 51 6.84 -13.88 -2.37
N GLN A 52 6.53 -13.62 -3.64
CA GLN A 52 5.23 -13.11 -4.06
C GLN A 52 4.05 -14.04 -3.73
N ILE A 53 4.25 -15.36 -3.65
CA ILE A 53 3.18 -16.29 -3.28
C ILE A 53 2.83 -16.12 -1.80
N LYS A 54 3.84 -16.04 -0.93
CA LYS A 54 3.66 -15.78 0.50
C LYS A 54 3.09 -14.37 0.75
N ALA A 55 3.62 -13.36 0.05
CA ALA A 55 3.14 -11.99 0.14
C ALA A 55 1.66 -11.87 -0.26
N ALA A 56 1.27 -12.48 -1.39
CA ALA A 56 -0.12 -12.48 -1.85
C ALA A 56 -1.05 -13.14 -0.84
N ARG A 57 -0.62 -14.25 -0.22
CA ARG A 57 -1.37 -14.93 0.84
C ARG A 57 -1.53 -14.07 2.08
N LEU A 58 -0.46 -13.40 2.52
CA LEU A 58 -0.49 -12.52 3.70
C LEU A 58 -1.40 -11.31 3.48
N LEU A 59 -1.37 -10.74 2.27
CA LEU A 59 -2.24 -9.63 1.86
C LEU A 59 -3.70 -10.06 1.57
N GLY A 60 -3.98 -11.37 1.49
CA GLY A 60 -5.31 -11.88 1.15
C GLY A 60 -5.74 -11.58 -0.29
N ILE A 61 -4.80 -11.39 -1.22
CA ILE A 61 -5.09 -11.09 -2.63
C ILE A 61 -4.56 -12.18 -3.56
N ASN A 62 -5.13 -12.27 -4.76
CA ASN A 62 -4.61 -13.17 -5.79
C ASN A 62 -3.18 -12.77 -6.19
N ARG A 63 -2.27 -13.75 -6.35
CA ARG A 63 -0.87 -13.53 -6.78
C ARG A 63 -0.76 -12.81 -8.13
N ASN A 64 -1.72 -13.02 -9.04
CA ASN A 64 -1.77 -12.31 -10.31
C ASN A 64 -2.10 -10.83 -10.10
N THR A 65 -3.02 -10.51 -9.18
CA THR A 65 -3.34 -9.13 -8.78
C THR A 65 -2.13 -8.46 -8.13
N LEU A 66 -1.44 -9.15 -7.22
CA LEU A 66 -0.20 -8.65 -6.62
C LEU A 66 0.84 -8.30 -7.70
N ARG A 67 1.07 -9.22 -8.65
CA ARG A 67 2.03 -9.00 -9.75
C ARG A 67 1.64 -7.82 -10.64
N ALA A 68 0.35 -7.65 -10.94
CA ALA A 68 -0.14 -6.50 -11.70
C ALA A 68 0.09 -5.18 -10.93
N LYS A 69 -0.18 -5.15 -9.62
CA LYS A 69 0.06 -3.98 -8.76
C LYS A 69 1.54 -3.65 -8.63
N ILE A 70 2.44 -4.64 -8.46
CA ILE A 70 3.90 -4.44 -8.46
C ILE A 70 4.35 -3.72 -9.73
N LYS A 71 3.87 -4.16 -10.90
CA LYS A 71 4.19 -3.52 -12.18
C LYS A 71 3.61 -2.11 -12.28
N LYS A 72 2.32 -1.94 -11.94
CA LYS A 72 1.63 -0.63 -11.99
C LYS A 72 2.32 0.42 -11.12
N LEU A 73 2.75 0.03 -9.92
CA LEU A 73 3.30 0.92 -8.90
C LEU A 73 4.83 1.10 -8.99
N GLY A 74 5.48 0.41 -9.94
CA GLY A 74 6.92 0.47 -10.15
C GLY A 74 7.71 -0.04 -8.95
N ILE A 75 7.27 -1.12 -8.30
CA ILE A 75 7.95 -1.69 -7.13
C ILE A 75 9.15 -2.53 -7.57
N SER A 76 10.34 -2.15 -7.12
CA SER A 76 11.61 -2.81 -7.44
C SER A 76 11.80 -4.07 -6.60
N LEU A 77 11.70 -5.24 -7.23
CA LEU A 77 11.90 -6.52 -6.54
C LEU A 77 13.36 -6.79 -6.19
N SER A 78 14.31 -6.12 -6.85
CA SER A 78 15.73 -6.24 -6.53
C SER A 78 16.10 -5.51 -5.24
N GLU A 79 15.40 -4.42 -4.92
CA GLU A 79 15.60 -3.67 -3.67
C GLU A 79 15.03 -4.43 -2.46
N VAL A 80 13.95 -5.17 -2.67
CA VAL A 80 13.28 -5.98 -1.65
C VAL A 80 14.06 -7.25 -1.25
N LYS A 81 14.87 -7.79 -2.18
CA LYS A 81 15.60 -9.05 -2.00
C LYS A 81 16.99 -8.90 -1.38
N ARG A 82 17.44 -7.66 -1.14
CA ARG A 82 18.73 -7.38 -0.52
C ARG A 82 18.71 -7.58 0.99
#